data_AF-A0A535S2X6-F1
#
_entry.id   AF-A0A535S2X6-F1
#
_cell.length_a   1.000
_cell.length_b   1.000
_cell.length_c   1.000
_cell.angle_alpha   90.00
_cell.angle_beta   90.00
_cell.angle_gamma   90.00
#
_symmetry.space_group_name_H-M   'P 1'
#
loop_
_entity.id
_entity.type
_entity.pdbx_description
1 polymer ?
#
loop_
_entity_poly.entity_id
_entity_poly.type
_entity_poly.pdbx_seq_one_letter_code
_entity_poly.pdbx_strand_id
1 'polypeptide(L)'
;MFYDHTKIFVKAGDGGNGSRHFRREKFAPLGGPDGGDGGRGGSVYLEATTNLNTLIDYRYRQHFKAGAGGPGMRQKMHGAKGEDIILPVPCGTIVRDADTNEL
;
A
#
# COMPACT_ATOMS: atom_id res chain seq x y z
N MET A 1 -9.35 -17.21 -30.89
CA MET A 1 -9.78 -17.58 -29.51
C MET A 1 -8.86 -16.84 -28.54
N PHE A 2 -9.23 -15.63 -28.11
CA PHE A 2 -8.36 -14.76 -27.31
C PHE A 2 -8.80 -14.85 -25.84
N TYR A 3 -8.17 -15.74 -25.10
CA TYR A 3 -8.35 -15.87 -23.65
C TYR A 3 -7.13 -15.28 -22.97
N ASP A 4 -7.17 -13.98 -22.70
CA ASP A 4 -6.12 -13.32 -21.91
C ASP A 4 -6.52 -13.39 -20.44
N HIS A 5 -6.36 -14.56 -19.82
CA HIS A 5 -6.52 -14.73 -18.38
C HIS A 5 -5.14 -14.67 -17.75
N THR A 6 -4.98 -13.84 -16.71
CA THR A 6 -3.75 -13.74 -15.94
C THR A 6 -4.04 -13.79 -14.46
N LYS A 7 -3.16 -14.44 -13.69
CA LYS A 7 -3.19 -14.43 -12.23
C LYS A 7 -2.05 -13.53 -11.76
N ILE A 8 -2.40 -12.51 -10.98
CA ILE A 8 -1.45 -11.58 -10.37
C ILE A 8 -1.56 -11.68 -8.85
N PHE A 9 -0.44 -11.43 -8.19
CA PHE A 9 -0.36 -11.28 -6.76
C PHE A 9 -0.28 -9.80 -6.41
N VAL A 10 -1.29 -9.31 -5.68
CA VAL A 10 -1.36 -7.95 -5.17
C VAL A 10 -1.24 -7.96 -3.66
N LYS A 11 -0.43 -7.06 -3.11
CA LYS A 11 -0.33 -6.82 -1.66
C LYS A 11 -0.40 -5.32 -1.38
N ALA A 12 -1.28 -4.93 -0.49
CA ALA A 12 -1.25 -3.58 0.08
C ALA A 12 0.05 -3.36 0.88
N GLY A 13 0.40 -2.10 1.09
CA GLY A 13 1.52 -1.70 1.91
C GLY A 13 1.24 -2.05 3.37
N ASP A 14 2.27 -2.49 4.07
CA ASP A 14 2.18 -2.71 5.52
C ASP A 14 2.07 -1.36 6.24
N GLY A 15 1.29 -1.32 7.33
CA GLY A 15 1.18 -0.14 8.18
C GLY A 15 2.49 0.15 8.93
N GLY A 16 2.80 1.43 9.10
CA GLY A 16 3.95 1.86 9.88
C GLY A 16 3.78 1.56 11.37
N ASN A 17 4.89 1.35 12.08
CA ASN A 17 4.88 1.16 13.53
C ASN A 17 4.75 2.50 14.26
N GLY A 18 3.94 2.53 15.32
CA GLY A 18 3.88 3.68 16.24
C GLY A 18 5.14 3.81 17.10
N SER A 19 5.46 5.03 17.50
CA SER A 19 6.61 5.33 18.34
C SER A 19 6.25 5.27 19.82
N ARG A 20 7.10 4.63 20.64
CA ARG A 20 7.03 4.71 22.11
C ARG A 20 8.13 5.64 22.58
N HIS A 21 7.84 6.94 22.63
CA HIS A 21 8.78 7.96 23.05
C HIS A 21 8.19 8.85 24.15
N PHE A 22 9.07 9.34 25.03
CA PHE A 22 8.75 10.30 26.08
C PHE A 22 9.61 11.54 25.90
N ARG A 23 9.02 12.72 26.11
CA ARG A 23 9.72 14.01 25.98
C ARG A 23 10.86 14.09 27.01
N ARG A 24 12.01 14.60 26.59
CA ARG A 24 13.18 14.79 27.47
C ARG A 24 13.71 16.21 27.31
N GLU A 25 13.61 16.99 28.38
CA GLU A 25 14.06 18.38 28.42
C GLU A 25 14.89 18.63 29.68
N LYS A 26 15.91 19.49 29.56
CA LYS A 26 16.91 19.72 30.62
C LYS A 26 16.31 20.14 31.98
N PHE A 27 15.17 20.82 31.96
CA PHE A 27 14.50 21.34 33.17
C PHE A 27 13.14 20.68 33.44
N ALA A 28 12.80 19.59 32.75
CA ALA A 28 11.55 18.84 32.95
C ALA A 28 11.87 17.35 33.14
N PRO A 29 12.01 16.88 34.40
CA PRO A 29 12.42 15.50 34.69
C PRO A 29 11.37 14.44 34.29
N LEU A 30 10.09 14.84 34.20
CA LEU A 30 8.98 13.97 33.80
C LEU A 30 8.29 14.54 32.56
N GLY A 31 8.82 14.25 31.38
CA GLY A 31 8.16 14.59 30.12
C GLY A 31 7.05 13.60 29.78
N GLY A 32 5.92 14.12 29.29
CA GLY A 32 4.80 13.30 28.84
C GLY A 32 5.13 12.47 27.58
N PRO A 33 4.25 11.53 27.20
CA PRO A 33 4.40 10.75 25.98
C PRO A 33 4.33 11.66 24.75
N ASP A 34 5.31 11.51 23.86
CA ASP A 34 5.45 12.28 22.62
C ASP A 34 5.80 11.37 21.43
N GLY A 35 5.46 10.09 21.49
CA GLY A 35 5.51 9.22 20.33
C GLY A 35 4.41 9.57 19.31
N GLY A 36 4.75 9.61 18.03
CA GLY A 36 3.81 9.69 16.93
C GLY A 36 3.34 8.32 16.45
N ASP A 37 2.20 8.29 15.76
CA ASP A 37 1.63 7.09 15.16
C ASP A 37 2.35 6.69 13.86
N GLY A 38 2.26 5.41 13.50
CA GLY A 38 2.73 4.94 12.20
C GLY A 38 1.80 5.34 11.07
N GLY A 39 2.39 5.58 9.89
CA GLY A 39 1.65 5.94 8.70
C GLY A 39 0.87 4.77 8.11
N ARG A 40 -0.22 5.05 7.39
CA ARG A 40 -0.99 4.02 6.68
C ARG A 40 -0.17 3.47 5.52
N GLY A 41 -0.20 2.16 5.31
CA GLY A 41 0.36 1.53 4.12
C GLY A 41 -0.40 1.91 2.84
N GLY A 42 0.31 1.91 1.72
CA GLY A 42 -0.24 2.21 0.41
C GLY A 42 -1.30 1.19 -0.03
N SER A 43 -2.24 1.63 -0.84
CA SER A 43 -3.28 0.78 -1.43
C SER A 43 -2.92 0.39 -2.86
N VAL A 44 -3.49 -0.71 -3.34
CA VAL A 44 -3.38 -1.13 -4.74
C VAL A 44 -4.73 -0.90 -5.41
N TYR A 45 -4.73 -0.17 -6.52
CA TYR A 45 -5.91 0.13 -7.30
C TYR A 45 -5.77 -0.45 -8.70
N LEU A 46 -6.87 -0.94 -9.26
CA LEU A 46 -6.99 -1.26 -10.67
C LEU A 46 -7.72 -0.12 -11.36
N GLU A 47 -7.13 0.42 -12.42
CA GLU A 47 -7.70 1.53 -13.17
C GLU A 47 -7.98 1.10 -14.60
N ALA A 48 -9.24 1.16 -15.03
CA ALA A 48 -9.60 0.83 -16.40
C ALA A 48 -9.14 1.95 -17.36
N THR A 49 -8.40 1.58 -18.41
CA THR A 49 -7.91 2.51 -19.43
C THR A 49 -8.20 1.99 -20.84
N THR A 50 -8.45 2.92 -21.77
CA THR A 50 -8.61 2.64 -23.21
C THR A 50 -7.28 2.49 -23.94
N ASN A 51 -6.17 2.81 -23.27
CA ASN A 51 -4.83 2.79 -23.88
C ASN A 51 -4.22 1.39 -23.91
N LEU A 52 -4.82 0.42 -23.21
CA LEU A 52 -4.36 -0.97 -23.14
C LEU A 52 -5.38 -1.89 -23.80
N ASN A 53 -4.88 -2.79 -24.65
CA ASN A 53 -5.70 -3.77 -25.36
C ASN A 53 -5.50 -5.20 -24.81
N THR A 54 -4.43 -5.46 -24.07
CA THR A 54 -4.04 -6.80 -23.58
C THR A 54 -3.57 -6.75 -22.14
N LEU A 55 -3.57 -7.91 -21.46
CA LEU A 55 -3.06 -8.11 -20.11
C LEU A 55 -1.64 -8.69 -20.10
N ILE A 56 -0.93 -8.61 -21.24
CA ILE A 56 0.37 -9.24 -21.42
C ILE A 56 1.43 -8.73 -20.44
N ASP A 57 1.35 -7.45 -20.05
CA ASP A 57 2.28 -6.83 -19.10
C ASP A 57 2.22 -7.50 -17.72
N TYR A 58 1.02 -7.91 -17.31
CA TYR A 58 0.77 -8.64 -16.06
C TYR A 58 1.26 -10.08 -16.09
N ARG A 59 1.52 -10.63 -17.28
CA ARG A 59 2.12 -11.96 -17.43
C ARG A 59 3.62 -11.94 -17.17
N TYR A 60 4.31 -10.86 -17.56
CA TYR A 60 5.73 -10.68 -17.29
C TYR A 60 6.00 -10.23 -15.85
N ARG A 61 5.13 -9.37 -15.30
CA ARG A 61 5.22 -8.91 -13.92
C ARG A 61 3.98 -9.37 -13.14
N GLN A 62 4.17 -10.41 -12.32
CA GLN A 62 3.07 -11.02 -11.57
C GLN A 62 2.92 -10.49 -10.14
N HIS A 63 3.92 -9.80 -9.59
CA HIS A 63 3.90 -9.33 -8.20
C HIS A 63 3.86 -7.79 -8.11
N PHE A 64 2.85 -7.29 -7.41
CA PHE A 64 2.66 -5.85 -7.15
C PHE A 64 2.46 -5.64 -5.66
N LYS A 65 3.30 -4.79 -5.06
CA LYS A 65 3.28 -4.48 -3.63
C LYS A 65 3.31 -2.98 -3.44
N ALA A 66 2.29 -2.41 -2.80
CA ALA A 66 2.24 -0.98 -2.51
C ALA A 66 3.27 -0.58 -1.44
N GLY A 67 3.58 0.72 -1.37
CA GLY A 67 4.58 1.25 -0.46
C GLY A 67 4.17 1.08 1.01
N ALA A 68 5.12 0.74 1.88
CA ALA A 68 4.86 0.65 3.31
C ALA A 68 4.68 2.04 3.95
N GLY A 69 3.88 2.11 5.01
CA GLY A 69 3.75 3.31 5.82
C GLY A 69 5.02 3.60 6.61
N GLY A 70 5.38 4.88 6.75
CA GLY A 70 6.53 5.30 7.54
C GLY A 70 6.29 5.07 9.04
N PRO A 71 7.35 4.84 9.83
CA PRO A 71 7.22 4.72 11.28
C PRO A 71 6.90 6.09 11.92
N GLY A 72 6.20 6.05 13.05
CA GLY A 72 6.04 7.21 13.91
C GLY A 72 7.36 7.59 14.58
N MET A 73 7.55 8.88 14.84
CA MET A 73 8.76 9.46 15.38
C MET A 73 8.48 10.21 16.70
N ARG A 74 9.52 10.83 17.26
CA ARG A 74 9.47 11.64 18.48
C ARG A 74 8.64 12.90 18.26
N GLN A 75 8.34 13.64 19.32
CA GLN A 75 7.64 14.93 19.23
C GLN A 75 6.27 14.86 18.53
N LYS A 76 5.55 13.74 18.67
CA LYS A 76 4.26 13.45 18.04
C LYS A 76 4.32 13.48 16.51
N MET A 77 5.48 13.28 15.92
CA MET A 77 5.64 13.24 14.47
C MET A 77 5.10 11.92 13.94
N HIS A 78 3.98 11.98 13.22
CA HIS A 78 3.35 10.81 12.60
C HIS A 78 4.12 10.34 11.37
N GLY A 79 4.08 9.03 11.11
CA GLY A 79 4.69 8.41 9.95
C GLY A 79 4.00 8.77 8.63
N ALA A 80 4.77 8.88 7.56
CA ALA A 80 4.25 9.19 6.23
C ALA A 80 3.35 8.06 5.69
N LYS A 81 2.35 8.42 4.88
CA LYS A 81 1.55 7.43 4.15
C LYS A 81 2.43 6.73 3.10
N GLY A 82 2.30 5.42 2.99
CA GLY A 82 2.93 4.63 1.94
C GLY A 82 2.37 4.96 0.56
N GLU A 83 3.20 4.81 -0.47
CA GLU A 83 2.81 5.10 -1.86
C GLU A 83 1.78 4.10 -2.38
N ASP A 84 0.68 4.64 -2.91
CA ASP A 84 -0.34 3.84 -3.59
C ASP A 84 0.18 3.39 -4.97
N ILE A 85 -0.27 2.23 -5.43
CA ILE A 85 0.05 1.72 -6.77
C ILE A 85 -1.23 1.63 -7.59
N ILE A 86 -1.16 2.15 -8.81
CA ILE A 86 -2.23 2.08 -9.80
C ILE A 86 -1.80 1.09 -10.88
N LEU A 87 -2.64 0.08 -11.11
CA LEU A 87 -2.46 -0.98 -12.08
C LEU A 87 -3.44 -0.76 -13.23
N PRO A 88 -2.99 -0.25 -14.39
CA PRO A 88 -3.87 0.05 -15.51
C PRO A 88 -4.31 -1.25 -16.21
N VAL A 89 -5.61 -1.43 -16.43
CA VAL A 89 -6.18 -2.61 -17.10
C VAL A 89 -7.06 -2.19 -18.28
N PRO A 90 -7.21 -3.01 -19.33
CA PRO A 90 -8.15 -2.74 -20.41
C PRO A 90 -9.59 -2.58 -19.89
N CYS A 91 -10.36 -1.69 -20.50
CA CYS A 91 -11.80 -1.59 -20.24
C CYS A 91 -12.49 -2.94 -20.52
N GLY A 92 -13.36 -3.38 -19.61
CA GLY A 92 -14.02 -4.69 -19.69
C GLY A 92 -13.27 -5.82 -19.00
N THR A 93 -12.13 -5.54 -18.34
CA THR A 93 -11.44 -6.52 -17.49
C THR A 93 -12.32 -6.92 -16.30
N ILE A 94 -12.51 -8.22 -16.13
CA ILE A 94 -13.22 -8.81 -14.98
C ILE A 94 -12.18 -9.25 -13.96
N VAL A 95 -12.27 -8.71 -12.75
CA VAL A 95 -11.39 -9.06 -11.63
C VAL A 95 -12.09 -10.10 -10.79
N ARG A 96 -11.36 -11.13 -10.35
CA ARG A 96 -11.85 -12.13 -9.42
C ARG A 96 -10.75 -12.46 -8.43
N ASP A 97 -11.14 -12.73 -7.19
CA ASP A 97 -10.22 -13.29 -6.22
C ASP A 97 -9.83 -14.70 -6.68
N ALA A 98 -8.53 -14.98 -6.70
CA ALA A 98 -8.02 -16.20 -7.31
C ALA A 98 -8.15 -17.45 -6.42
N ASP A 99 -8.50 -17.27 -5.15
CA ASP A 99 -8.61 -18.34 -4.16
C ASP A 99 -10.08 -18.56 -3.77
N THR A 100 -10.89 -17.49 -3.65
CA THR A 100 -12.33 -17.57 -3.35
C THR A 100 -13.22 -17.56 -4.60
N ASN A 101 -12.68 -17.15 -5.77
CA ASN A 101 -13.40 -16.97 -7.03
C ASN A 101 -14.57 -15.98 -6.94
N GLU A 102 -14.59 -15.16 -5.89
CA GLU A 102 -15.53 -14.05 -5.72
C GLU A 102 -15.18 -12.91 -6.68
N LEU A 103 -16.20 -12.17 -7.10
CA LEU A 103 -16.13 -11.04 -8.03
C LEU A 103 -15.87 -9.73 -7.30
#